data_AF-A0A224YCI6-F1
#
_entry.id   AF-A0A224YCI6-F1
#
_cell.length_a   1.000
_cell.length_b   1.000
_cell.length_c   1.000
_cell.angle_alpha   90.00
_cell.angle_beta   90.00
_cell.angle_gamma   90.00
#
_symmetry.space_group_name_H-M   'P 1'
#
loop_
_entity.id
_entity.type
_entity.pdbx_description
1 polymer ?
#
loop_
_entity_poly.entity_id
_entity_poly.type
_entity_poly.pdbx_seq_one_letter_code
_entity_poly.pdbx_strand_id
1 'polypeptide(L)'
;MQVKNLAAVGLLLAWGSLTLSTSTNVNANKKPYNVCETSVCINRAQLINDSLNTSVDPCTDFYTYACGGWMAKHKIPDTKSTTGTDDVIIEELKATLRDILGNIT
;
A
#
# COMPACT_ATOMS: atom_id res chain seq x y z
N MET A 1 -30.42 48.47 -28.54
CA MET A 1 -30.68 47.16 -27.92
C MET A 1 -29.45 46.30 -28.15
N GLN A 2 -28.71 45.78 -27.17
CA GLN A 2 -29.06 45.47 -25.78
C GLN A 2 -27.92 45.90 -24.85
N VAL A 3 -28.21 46.87 -23.99
CA VAL A 3 -27.39 47.37 -22.87
C VAL A 3 -27.39 46.34 -21.73
N LYS A 4 -27.16 45.06 -22.04
CA LYS A 4 -27.34 43.93 -21.09
C LYS A 4 -26.07 43.54 -20.32
N ASN A 5 -24.90 44.02 -20.72
CA ASN A 5 -23.62 43.58 -20.13
C ASN A 5 -22.98 44.55 -19.12
N LEU A 6 -23.53 45.75 -18.88
CA LEU A 6 -22.99 46.63 -17.84
C LEU A 6 -23.49 46.29 -16.43
N ALA A 7 -24.68 45.71 -16.28
CA ALA A 7 -25.21 45.30 -14.98
C ALA A 7 -24.52 44.04 -14.41
N ALA A 8 -24.07 43.13 -15.28
CA ALA A 8 -23.42 41.88 -14.86
C ALA A 8 -22.00 42.11 -14.29
N VAL A 9 -21.28 43.13 -14.79
CA VAL A 9 -19.95 43.48 -14.28
C VAL A 9 -20.04 44.17 -12.92
N GLY A 10 -21.08 44.96 -12.68
CA GLY A 10 -21.32 45.62 -11.38
C GLY A 10 -21.68 44.65 -10.24
N LEU A 11 -22.34 43.53 -10.55
CA LEU A 11 -22.69 42.51 -9.55
C LEU A 11 -21.50 41.62 -9.13
N LEU A 12 -20.54 41.40 -10.03
CA LEU A 12 -19.35 40.58 -9.73
C LEU A 12 -18.34 41.30 -8.81
N LEU A 13 -18.27 42.63 -8.86
CA LEU A 13 -17.35 43.40 -8.00
C LEU A 13 -17.87 43.55 -6.56
N ALA A 14 -19.18 43.51 -6.34
CA ALA A 14 -19.76 43.56 -4.99
C ALA A 14 -19.73 42.20 -4.27
N TRP A 15 -19.76 41.08 -5.00
CA TRP A 15 -19.71 39.73 -4.42
C TRP A 15 -18.28 39.17 -4.30
N GLY A 16 -17.31 39.73 -5.04
CA GLY A 16 -15.90 39.35 -4.94
C GLY A 16 -15.23 39.76 -3.60
N SER A 17 -15.88 40.60 -2.79
CA SER A 17 -15.36 41.08 -1.50
C SER A 17 -15.96 40.39 -0.27
N LEU A 18 -16.98 39.52 -0.43
CA LEU A 18 -17.65 38.82 0.68
C LEU A 18 -17.26 37.33 0.81
N THR A 19 -16.47 36.76 -0.10
CA THR A 19 -15.86 35.44 0.14
C THR A 19 -14.40 35.58 0.57
N LEU A 20 -14.16 36.40 1.61
CA LEU A 20 -12.93 36.33 2.39
C LEU A 20 -13.10 35.22 3.44
N SER A 21 -12.43 34.10 3.17
CA SER A 21 -12.05 33.05 4.11
C SER A 21 -13.16 32.10 4.62
N THR A 22 -13.39 31.01 3.89
CA THR A 22 -13.36 29.69 4.55
C THR A 22 -12.13 28.95 4.07
N SER A 23 -11.03 29.07 4.83
CA SER A 23 -10.01 28.03 4.81
C SER A 23 -10.71 26.78 5.30
N THR A 24 -11.15 25.89 4.40
CA THR A 24 -11.50 24.54 4.81
C THR A 24 -10.21 23.97 5.39
N ASN A 25 -10.16 23.84 6.72
CA ASN A 25 -9.20 22.97 7.35
C ASN A 25 -9.63 21.56 6.93
N VAL A 26 -9.24 21.14 5.72
CA VAL A 26 -9.20 19.73 5.37
C VAL A 26 -8.12 19.20 6.29
N ASN A 27 -8.54 18.70 7.44
CA ASN A 27 -7.68 18.00 8.36
C ASN A 27 -7.21 16.76 7.59
N ALA A 28 -6.11 16.89 6.86
CA ALA A 28 -5.57 15.91 5.91
C ALA A 28 -5.09 14.62 6.59
N ASN A 29 -5.40 14.45 7.88
CA ASN A 29 -4.90 13.39 8.75
C ASN A 29 -5.98 12.47 9.33
N LYS A 30 -7.22 12.47 8.79
CA LYS A 30 -8.13 11.35 9.04
C LYS A 30 -8.30 10.50 7.79
N LYS A 31 -7.47 9.46 7.69
CA LYS A 31 -7.73 8.36 6.75
C LYS A 31 -9.17 7.85 6.99
N PRO A 32 -9.94 7.57 5.93
CA PRO A 32 -11.35 7.19 6.06
C PRO A 32 -11.57 5.78 6.66
N TYR A 33 -10.51 5.12 7.11
CA TYR A 33 -10.50 3.79 7.66
C TYR A 33 -9.55 3.69 8.86
N ASN A 34 -9.89 2.82 9.80
CA ASN A 34 -9.04 2.52 10.96
C ASN A 34 -7.84 1.68 10.48
N VAL A 35 -6.64 2.26 10.56
CA VAL A 35 -5.39 1.53 10.28
C VAL A 35 -4.88 0.93 11.57
N CYS A 36 -4.55 -0.36 11.55
CA CYS A 36 -3.90 -1.00 12.69
C CYS A 36 -2.42 -0.59 12.77
N GLU A 37 -1.99 -0.11 13.93
CA GLU A 37 -0.62 0.35 14.18
C GLU A 37 0.16 -0.58 15.13
N THR A 38 -0.40 -1.75 15.45
CA THR A 38 0.35 -2.75 16.23
C THR A 38 1.57 -3.22 15.44
N SER A 39 2.64 -3.61 16.15
CA SER A 39 3.85 -4.14 15.52
C SER A 39 3.57 -5.34 14.60
N VAL A 40 2.62 -6.20 14.99
CA VAL A 40 2.18 -7.34 14.16
C VAL A 40 1.60 -6.86 12.83
N CYS A 41 0.72 -5.86 12.85
CA CYS A 41 0.14 -5.30 11.64
C CYS A 41 1.19 -4.66 10.72
N ILE A 42 2.12 -3.89 11.30
CA ILE A 42 3.20 -3.22 10.54
C ILE A 42 4.11 -4.26 9.88
N ASN A 43 4.56 -5.26 10.64
CA ASN A 43 5.45 -6.30 10.13
C ASN A 43 4.77 -7.12 9.01
N ARG A 44 3.47 -7.41 9.16
CA ARG A 44 2.71 -8.12 8.11
C ARG A 44 2.48 -7.25 6.88
N ALA A 45 2.21 -5.95 7.04
CA ALA A 45 2.08 -5.03 5.92
C ALA A 45 3.39 -4.92 5.13
N GLN A 46 4.54 -4.91 5.81
CA GLN A 46 5.86 -4.94 5.17
C GLN A 46 6.07 -6.22 4.36
N LEU A 47 5.78 -7.39 4.94
CA LEU A 47 5.86 -8.67 4.22
C LEU A 47 5.00 -8.69 2.94
N ILE A 48 3.76 -8.18 3.03
CA ILE A 48 2.88 -8.05 1.86
C ILE A 48 3.54 -7.14 0.82
N ASN A 49 3.96 -5.94 1.23
CA ASN A 49 4.56 -4.95 0.33
C ASN A 49 5.83 -5.48 -0.36
N ASP A 50 6.65 -6.23 0.36
CA ASP A 50 7.86 -6.88 -0.16
C ASP A 50 7.59 -7.98 -1.19
N SER A 51 6.38 -8.54 -1.17
CA SER A 51 5.95 -9.59 -2.08
C SER A 51 5.39 -9.03 -3.39
N LEU A 52 4.88 -7.79 -3.37
CA LEU A 52 4.26 -7.15 -4.52
C LEU A 52 5.27 -6.78 -5.62
N ASN A 53 4.82 -6.88 -6.87
CA ASN A 53 5.41 -6.18 -8.02
C ASN A 53 4.41 -5.12 -8.51
N THR A 54 4.55 -3.90 -8.00
CA THR A 54 3.64 -2.78 -8.28
C THR A 54 3.78 -2.20 -9.69
N SER A 55 4.71 -2.71 -10.51
CA SER A 55 4.83 -2.34 -11.93
C SER A 55 3.87 -3.10 -12.84
N VAL A 56 3.18 -4.13 -12.33
CA VAL A 56 2.20 -4.94 -13.06
C VAL A 56 0.79 -4.50 -12.71
N ASP A 57 -0.09 -4.39 -13.70
CA ASP A 57 -1.51 -4.10 -13.45
C ASP A 57 -2.21 -5.34 -12.85
N PRO A 58 -2.73 -5.28 -11.62
CA PRO A 58 -3.40 -6.41 -10.97
C PRO A 58 -4.64 -6.90 -11.72
N CYS A 59 -5.29 -6.06 -12.54
CA CYS A 59 -6.44 -6.46 -13.36
C CYS A 59 -6.03 -7.34 -14.56
N THR A 60 -4.74 -7.36 -14.90
CA THR A 60 -4.21 -8.12 -16.04
C THR A 60 -3.49 -9.39 -15.61
N ASP A 61 -2.65 -9.31 -14.57
CA ASP A 61 -1.93 -10.43 -13.98
C ASP A 61 -1.79 -10.24 -12.47
N PHE A 62 -2.82 -10.68 -11.76
CA PHE A 62 -2.83 -10.59 -10.30
C PHE A 62 -1.73 -11.43 -9.64
N TYR A 63 -1.31 -12.53 -10.27
CA TYR A 63 -0.29 -13.40 -9.68
C TYR A 63 1.08 -12.72 -9.70
N THR A 64 1.49 -12.17 -10.85
CA THR A 64 2.75 -11.42 -10.92
C THR A 64 2.69 -10.15 -10.09
N TYR A 65 1.56 -9.45 -10.05
CA TYR A 65 1.38 -8.31 -9.15
C TYR A 65 1.54 -8.69 -7.67
N ALA A 66 0.90 -9.76 -7.21
CA ALA A 66 0.88 -10.12 -5.80
C ALA A 66 2.17 -10.81 -5.33
N CYS A 67 2.82 -11.58 -6.21
CA CYS A 67 3.94 -12.47 -5.86
C CYS A 67 5.26 -12.10 -6.54
N GLY A 68 5.26 -11.20 -7.53
CA GLY A 68 6.44 -10.94 -8.37
C GLY A 68 7.65 -10.40 -7.60
N GLY A 69 7.43 -9.62 -6.54
CA GLY A 69 8.48 -9.18 -5.63
C GLY A 69 9.06 -10.35 -4.83
N TRP A 70 8.22 -11.27 -4.37
CA TRP A 70 8.65 -12.48 -3.68
C TRP A 70 9.49 -13.39 -4.60
N MET A 71 9.03 -13.62 -5.83
CA MET A 71 9.73 -14.43 -6.85
C MET A 71 11.06 -13.81 -7.31
N ALA A 72 11.20 -12.49 -7.21
CA ALA A 72 12.46 -11.82 -7.49
C ALA A 72 13.52 -12.17 -6.43
N LYS A 73 13.11 -12.25 -5.16
CA LYS A 73 13.97 -12.54 -4.00
C LYS A 73 14.18 -14.05 -3.75
N HIS A 74 13.24 -14.89 -4.14
CA HIS A 74 13.25 -16.34 -3.88
C HIS A 74 13.35 -17.12 -5.20
N LYS A 75 14.58 -17.35 -5.65
CA LYS A 75 14.85 -18.17 -6.84
C LYS A 75 14.79 -19.65 -6.49
N ILE A 76 14.31 -20.46 -7.44
CA ILE A 76 14.32 -21.92 -7.32
C ILE A 76 15.79 -22.36 -7.31
N PRO A 77 16.28 -22.99 -6.23
CA PRO A 77 17.64 -23.52 -6.18
C PRO A 77 17.79 -24.71 -7.14
N ASP A 78 19.01 -24.98 -7.62
CA ASP A 78 19.30 -26.10 -8.54
C ASP A 78 18.91 -27.48 -7.98
N THR A 79 18.77 -27.59 -6.66
CA THR A 79 18.39 -28.82 -5.94
C THR A 79 16.88 -29.04 -5.87
N LYS A 80 16.05 -28.09 -6.32
CA LYS A 80 14.59 -28.16 -6.28
C LYS A 80 14.00 -27.89 -7.65
N SER A 81 12.85 -28.50 -7.93
CA SER A 81 12.07 -28.22 -9.14
C SER A 81 11.11 -27.03 -8.95
N THR A 82 10.79 -26.67 -7.72
CA THR A 82 9.85 -25.61 -7.35
C THR A 82 10.30 -24.94 -6.06
N THR A 83 9.84 -23.71 -5.82
CA THR A 83 9.95 -23.07 -4.51
C THR A 83 8.69 -22.30 -4.17
N GLY A 84 8.25 -22.37 -2.92
CA GLY A 84 7.05 -21.71 -2.43
C GLY A 84 7.19 -21.17 -1.00
N THR A 85 6.10 -20.63 -0.48
CA THR A 85 6.04 -20.12 0.90
C THR A 85 6.13 -21.24 1.93
N ASP A 86 5.62 -22.42 1.60
CA ASP A 86 5.72 -23.63 2.41
C ASP A 86 7.18 -24.06 2.61
N ASP A 87 8.03 -23.94 1.59
CA ASP A 87 9.47 -24.18 1.75
C ASP A 87 10.09 -23.28 2.81
N VAL A 88 9.74 -21.99 2.81
CA VAL A 88 10.25 -21.04 3.81
C VAL A 88 9.85 -21.46 5.21
N ILE A 89 8.57 -21.79 5.41
CA ILE A 89 8.04 -22.24 6.70
C ILE A 89 8.69 -23.56 7.13
N ILE A 90 8.90 -24.50 6.21
CA ILE A 90 9.53 -25.79 6.49
C ILE A 90 10.99 -25.60 6.90
N GLU A 91 11.73 -24.69 6.26
CA GLU A 91 13.12 -24.41 6.63
C GLU A 91 13.20 -23.72 8.00
N GLU A 92 12.30 -22.78 8.32
CA GLU A 92 12.19 -22.19 9.67
C GLU A 92 11.83 -23.23 10.74
N LEU A 93 10.90 -24.13 10.42
CA LEU A 93 10.51 -25.23 11.30
C LEU A 93 11.70 -26.16 11.56
N LYS A 94 12.41 -26.59 10.52
CA LYS A 94 13.60 -27.44 10.64
C LYS A 94 14.70 -26.76 11.45
N ALA A 95 14.93 -25.47 11.24
CA ALA A 95 15.90 -24.70 12.01
C ALA A 95 15.54 -24.68 13.50
N THR A 96 14.27 -24.43 13.82
CA THR A 96 13.76 -24.46 15.19
C THR A 96 13.93 -25.84 15.83
N LEU A 97 13.57 -26.91 15.12
CA LEU A 97 13.73 -28.28 15.62
C LEU A 97 15.21 -28.62 15.87
N ARG A 98 16.11 -28.21 14.99
CA ARG A 98 17.56 -28.43 15.17
C ARG A 98 18.11 -27.69 16.39
N ASP A 99 17.66 -26.46 16.63
CA ASP A 99 18.06 -25.70 17.83
C ASP A 99 17.59 -26.40 19.10
N ILE A 100 16.31 -26.77 19.18
CA ILE A 100 15.75 -27.49 20.33
C ILE A 100 16.51 -28.80 20.58
N LEU A 101 16.76 -29.59 19.53
CA LEU A 101 17.41 -30.90 19.66
C LEU A 101 18.92 -30.81 19.91
N GLY A 102 19.59 -29.79 19.36
CA GLY A 102 21.02 -29.54 19.56
C GLY A 102 21.34 -29.01 20.96
N ASN A 103 20.41 -28.25 21.56
CA ASN A 103 20.54 -27.74 22.93
C ASN A 103 20.25 -28.80 24.01
N ILE A 104 19.88 -30.03 23.62
CA ILE A 104 19.60 -31.14 24.56
C ILE A 104 20.86 -31.98 24.89
N THR A 105 21.95 -31.83 24.13
CA THR A 105 23.26 -32.45 24.40
C THR A 105 24.24 -31.45 25.01
#